data_AF-A0A1G9CAX9-F1
#
_entry.id   AF-A0A1G9CAX9-F1
#
_cell.length_a   1.000
_cell.length_b   1.000
_cell.length_c   1.000
_cell.angle_alpha   90.00
_cell.angle_beta   90.00
_cell.angle_gamma   90.00
#
_symmetry.space_group_name_H-M   'P 1'
#
loop_
_entity.id
_entity.type
_entity.pdbx_description
1 polymer ?
#
loop_
_entity_poly.entity_id
_entity_poly.type
_entity_poly.pdbx_seq_one_letter_code
_entity_poly.pdbx_strand_id
1 'polypeptide(L)'
;MKDVARSNNVYKHVWLVFDKDDFPAENFDHTVELCEAESTEETRYHPIWSNQCIELWFLLHFMFLQSDLHRDEYWPKLSECLKARNLGIYYKNRTDMFDILRPYMDDAIRNAKMLVEINTGRTPSKSAPGTMVHYLIRTLKPYL
;
A
#
# COMPACT_ATOMS: atom_id res chain seq x y z
N MET A 1 16.26 8.90 -2.97
CA MET A 1 16.73 10.10 -2.22
C MET A 1 17.86 10.81 -2.95
N LYS A 2 18.96 10.14 -3.32
CA LYS A 2 20.09 10.79 -4.00
C LYS A 2 19.73 11.50 -5.32
N ASP A 3 18.77 10.99 -6.08
CA ASP A 3 18.35 11.62 -7.34
C ASP A 3 17.51 12.90 -7.12
N VAL A 4 16.74 12.95 -6.04
CA VAL A 4 15.98 14.15 -5.61
C VAL A 4 16.96 15.26 -5.25
N ALA A 5 18.00 14.94 -4.47
CA ALA A 5 19.04 15.88 -4.07
C ALA A 5 19.91 16.42 -5.24
N ARG A 6 19.90 15.73 -6.38
CA ARG A 6 20.66 16.11 -7.59
C ARG A 6 19.81 16.87 -8.62
N SER A 7 18.52 17.03 -8.36
CA SER A 7 17.58 17.69 -9.26
C SER A 7 17.61 19.22 -9.06
N ASN A 8 17.54 19.98 -10.15
CA ASN A 8 17.33 21.44 -10.10
C ASN A 8 15.89 21.82 -9.72
N ASN A 9 14.97 20.86 -9.73
CA ASN A 9 13.59 21.05 -9.24
C ASN A 9 13.49 20.65 -7.77
N VAL A 10 12.78 21.46 -6.99
CA VAL A 10 12.40 21.15 -5.60
C VAL A 10 11.13 20.31 -5.61
N TYR A 11 11.18 19.12 -5.02
CA TYR A 11 10.03 18.22 -4.90
C TYR A 11 9.44 18.32 -3.49
N LYS A 12 8.24 18.90 -3.35
CA LYS A 12 7.60 19.01 -2.04
C LYS A 12 7.22 17.67 -1.42
N HIS A 13 6.79 16.72 -2.25
CA HIS A 13 6.36 15.39 -1.83
C HIS A 13 7.04 14.32 -2.68
N VAL A 14 7.68 13.36 -2.03
CA VAL A 14 8.25 12.18 -2.66
C VAL A 14 7.59 10.95 -2.04
N TRP A 15 6.89 10.16 -2.86
CA TRP A 15 6.17 8.98 -2.41
C TRP A 15 6.96 7.72 -2.77
N LEU A 16 7.35 6.94 -1.77
CA LEU A 16 8.04 5.67 -1.96
C LEU A 16 7.01 4.57 -1.76
N VAL A 17 6.57 3.95 -2.87
CA VAL A 17 5.62 2.85 -2.84
C VAL A 17 6.36 1.54 -3.01
N PHE A 18 6.24 0.64 -2.03
CA PHE A 18 6.93 -0.64 -2.02
C PHE A 18 6.13 -1.67 -1.23
N ASP A 19 6.35 -2.95 -1.49
CA ASP A 19 5.82 -4.03 -0.66
C ASP A 19 6.94 -4.83 -0.01
N LYS A 20 6.59 -5.62 1.01
CA LYS A 20 7.59 -6.37 1.77
C LYS A 20 8.21 -7.49 0.94
N ASP A 21 7.46 -8.10 0.01
CA ASP A 21 7.91 -9.19 -0.86
C ASP A 21 8.97 -10.11 -0.25
N ASP A 22 10.14 -10.14 -0.88
CA ASP A 22 11.33 -10.85 -0.43
C ASP A 22 12.33 -9.89 0.26
N PHE A 23 11.91 -8.65 0.57
CA PHE A 23 12.77 -7.69 1.26
C PHE A 23 13.05 -8.16 2.70
N PRO A 24 14.34 -8.18 3.10
CA PRO A 24 14.71 -8.40 4.48
C PRO A 24 13.99 -7.42 5.40
N ALA A 25 13.50 -7.92 6.55
CA ALA A 25 12.75 -7.11 7.50
C ALA A 25 13.50 -5.84 7.92
N GLU A 26 14.82 -5.95 8.12
CA GLU A 26 15.71 -4.83 8.45
C GLU A 26 15.69 -3.76 7.35
N ASN A 27 15.86 -4.13 6.08
CA ASN A 27 15.85 -3.17 4.97
C ASN A 27 14.46 -2.51 4.80
N PHE A 28 13.39 -3.27 5.01
CA PHE A 28 12.03 -2.78 4.90
C PHE A 28 11.72 -1.74 5.98
N ASP A 29 12.04 -2.04 7.23
CA ASP A 29 11.86 -1.12 8.36
C ASP A 29 12.79 0.09 8.23
N HIS A 30 14.05 -0.12 7.87
CA HIS A 30 15.03 0.95 7.69
C HIS A 30 14.65 1.93 6.58
N THR A 31 13.98 1.48 5.51
CA THR A 31 13.48 2.38 4.46
C THR A 31 12.47 3.39 5.01
N VAL A 32 11.64 2.99 5.98
CA VAL A 32 10.69 3.88 6.64
C VAL A 32 11.43 4.90 7.50
N GLU A 33 12.40 4.45 8.29
CA GLU A 33 13.26 5.33 9.11
C GLU A 33 13.99 6.37 8.26
N LEU A 34 14.57 5.95 7.13
CA LEU A 34 15.25 6.85 6.20
C LEU A 34 14.30 7.90 5.61
N CYS A 35 13.05 7.54 5.29
CA CYS A 35 12.08 8.53 4.81
C CYS A 35 11.82 9.61 5.85
N GLU A 36 11.75 9.25 7.12
CA GLU A 36 11.57 10.23 8.20
C GLU A 36 12.82 11.08 8.39
N ALA A 37 14.00 10.47 8.43
CA ALA A 37 15.28 11.16 8.64
C ALA A 37 15.66 12.12 7.50
N GLU A 38 15.33 11.77 6.27
CA GLU A 38 15.66 12.56 5.07
C GLU A 38 14.57 13.61 4.74
N SER A 39 13.45 13.60 5.46
CA SER A 39 12.41 14.62 5.30
C SER A 39 12.87 15.95 5.88
N THR A 40 12.67 17.02 5.11
CA THR A 40 12.98 18.41 5.48
C THR A 40 11.71 19.27 5.46
N GLU A 41 11.84 20.55 5.81
CA GLU A 41 10.74 21.52 5.66
C GLU A 41 10.31 21.69 4.19
N GLU A 42 11.24 21.53 3.24
CA GLU A 42 10.99 21.73 1.82
C GLU A 42 10.54 20.45 1.10
N THR A 43 11.00 19.29 1.55
CA THR A 43 10.76 17.99 0.91
C THR A 43 10.33 16.95 1.94
N ARG A 44 9.10 16.44 1.81
CA ARG A 44 8.59 15.34 2.64
C ARG A 44 8.64 14.02 1.88
N TYR A 45 9.32 13.03 2.46
CA TYR A 45 9.28 11.65 1.99
C TYR A 45 8.16 10.87 2.69
N HIS A 46 7.38 10.13 1.91
CA HIS A 46 6.23 9.35 2.37
C HIS A 46 6.47 7.87 2.08
N PRO A 47 6.75 7.04 3.10
CA PRO A 47 6.87 5.61 2.92
C PRO A 47 5.47 4.98 2.84
N ILE A 48 5.10 4.50 1.65
CA ILE A 48 3.80 3.89 1.35
C ILE A 48 4.02 2.39 1.13
N TRP A 49 4.07 1.66 2.23
CA TRP A 49 4.38 0.24 2.22
C TRP A 49 3.13 -0.66 2.25
N SER A 50 3.26 -1.90 1.77
CA SER A 50 2.26 -2.96 1.92
C SER A 50 2.90 -4.28 2.37
N ASN A 51 2.35 -4.92 3.40
CA ASN A 51 2.86 -6.15 3.99
C ASN A 51 1.78 -7.25 3.92
N GLN A 52 1.94 -8.30 3.11
CA GLN A 52 3.17 -8.69 2.39
C GLN A 52 3.31 -8.14 0.97
N CYS A 53 2.20 -7.84 0.30
CA CYS A 53 2.17 -7.44 -1.11
C CYS A 53 1.13 -6.34 -1.37
N ILE A 54 1.19 -5.72 -2.54
CA ILE A 54 0.20 -4.69 -2.92
C ILE A 54 -1.21 -5.24 -3.09
N GLU A 55 -1.38 -6.53 -3.41
CA GLU A 55 -2.71 -7.17 -3.54
C GLU A 55 -3.54 -7.12 -2.26
N LEU A 56 -2.91 -6.96 -1.08
CA LEU A 56 -3.64 -6.66 0.15
C LEU A 56 -4.53 -5.43 -0.06
N TRP A 57 -3.99 -4.33 -0.60
CA TRP A 57 -4.77 -3.11 -0.88
C TRP A 57 -5.97 -3.39 -1.78
N PHE A 58 -5.82 -4.26 -2.80
CA PHE A 58 -6.92 -4.63 -3.69
C PHE A 58 -8.00 -5.43 -2.95
N LEU A 59 -7.62 -6.39 -2.10
CA LEU A 59 -8.58 -7.13 -1.28
C LEU A 59 -9.34 -6.24 -0.31
N LEU A 60 -8.70 -5.21 0.24
CA LEU A 60 -9.34 -4.28 1.19
C LEU A 60 -10.53 -3.51 0.59
N HIS A 61 -10.64 -3.42 -0.75
CA HIS A 61 -11.82 -2.86 -1.42
C HIS A 61 -13.04 -3.77 -1.29
N PHE A 62 -12.84 -5.08 -1.22
CA PHE A 62 -13.93 -6.05 -1.23
C PHE A 62 -14.24 -6.63 0.15
N MET A 63 -13.26 -6.62 1.06
CA MET A 63 -13.41 -7.19 2.40
C MET A 63 -12.38 -6.63 3.38
N PHE A 64 -12.70 -6.65 4.67
CA PHE A 64 -11.70 -6.49 5.72
C PHE A 64 -10.90 -7.81 5.88
N LEU A 65 -9.57 -7.72 5.86
CA LEU A 65 -8.68 -8.87 5.95
C LEU A 65 -7.64 -8.66 7.07
N GLN A 66 -7.79 -9.40 8.16
CA GLN A 66 -6.88 -9.35 9.31
C GLN A 66 -5.94 -10.58 9.41
N SER A 67 -6.26 -11.67 8.72
CA SER A 67 -5.40 -12.87 8.69
C SER A 67 -4.15 -12.61 7.86
N ASP A 68 -2.98 -12.93 8.40
CA ASP A 68 -1.74 -12.96 7.63
C ASP A 68 -1.81 -14.15 6.65
N LEU A 69 -1.94 -13.82 5.37
CA LEU A 69 -2.02 -14.79 4.29
C LEU A 69 -0.63 -15.03 3.71
N HIS A 70 -0.36 -16.26 3.28
CA HIS A 70 0.77 -16.53 2.42
C HIS A 70 0.59 -15.78 1.08
N ARG A 71 1.69 -15.33 0.48
CA ARG A 71 1.69 -14.56 -0.80
C ARG A 71 0.85 -15.23 -1.89
N ASP A 72 0.96 -16.55 -1.98
CA ASP A 72 0.27 -17.36 -3.00
C ASP A 72 -1.27 -17.42 -2.81
N GLU A 73 -1.78 -16.97 -1.66
CA GLU A 73 -3.22 -16.97 -1.36
C GLU A 73 -3.92 -15.67 -1.79
N TYR A 74 -3.18 -14.57 -1.98
CA TYR A 74 -3.78 -13.28 -2.35
C TYR A 74 -4.45 -13.34 -3.72
N TRP A 75 -3.80 -13.95 -4.72
CA TRP A 75 -4.31 -14.04 -6.08
C TRP A 75 -5.59 -14.89 -6.20
N PRO A 76 -5.65 -16.13 -5.64
CA PRO A 76 -6.89 -16.90 -5.57
C PRO A 76 -8.02 -16.13 -4.90
N LYS A 77 -7.76 -15.52 -3.73
CA LYS A 77 -8.77 -14.82 -2.96
C LYS A 77 -9.29 -13.56 -3.65
N LEU A 78 -8.41 -12.82 -4.32
CA LEU A 78 -8.80 -11.67 -5.12
C LEU A 78 -9.62 -12.10 -6.34
N SER A 79 -9.22 -13.20 -6.99
CA SER A 79 -9.98 -13.79 -8.09
C SER A 79 -11.38 -14.25 -7.67
N GLU A 80 -11.53 -14.84 -6.48
CA GLU A 80 -12.83 -15.20 -5.92
C GLU A 80 -13.71 -13.96 -5.69
N CYS A 81 -13.14 -12.89 -5.12
CA CYS A 81 -13.84 -11.63 -4.89
C CYS A 81 -14.34 -10.99 -6.20
N LEU A 82 -13.53 -11.03 -7.26
CA LEU A 82 -13.89 -10.53 -8.59
C LEU A 82 -14.94 -11.42 -9.28
N LYS A 83 -14.78 -12.74 -9.25
CA LYS A 83 -15.74 -13.70 -9.81
C LYS A 83 -17.12 -13.55 -9.16
N ALA A 84 -17.19 -13.41 -7.85
CA ALA A 84 -18.44 -13.22 -7.11
C ALA A 84 -19.21 -11.95 -7.52
N ARG A 85 -18.53 -11.00 -8.19
CA ARG A 85 -19.09 -9.75 -8.71
C ARG A 85 -19.24 -9.74 -10.23
N ASN A 86 -19.04 -10.88 -10.89
CA ASN A 86 -19.01 -11.02 -12.36
C ASN A 86 -17.95 -10.14 -13.03
N LEU A 87 -16.82 -9.89 -12.36
CA LEU A 87 -15.72 -9.06 -12.85
C LEU A 87 -14.55 -9.90 -13.40
N GLY A 88 -14.73 -11.21 -13.58
CA GLY A 88 -13.68 -12.11 -14.10
C GLY A 88 -12.66 -12.53 -13.03
N ILE A 89 -11.44 -12.84 -13.48
CA ILE A 89 -10.35 -13.32 -12.63
C ILE A 89 -9.25 -12.28 -12.48
N TYR A 90 -8.48 -12.36 -11.40
CA TYR A 90 -7.30 -11.51 -11.26
C TYR A 90 -6.11 -12.10 -12.01
N TYR A 91 -5.31 -11.23 -12.63
CA TYR A 91 -3.99 -11.53 -13.15
C TYR A 91 -3.16 -10.25 -13.14
N LYS A 92 -1.83 -10.39 -13.04
CA LYS A 92 -0.91 -9.26 -12.98
C LYS A 92 -1.05 -8.39 -14.24
N ASN A 93 -0.99 -7.07 -14.06
CA ASN A 93 -1.08 -6.06 -15.13
C ASN A 93 -2.45 -5.96 -15.84
N ARG A 94 -3.51 -6.46 -15.21
CA ARG A 94 -4.87 -6.23 -15.66
C ARG A 94 -5.18 -4.71 -15.64
N THR A 95 -5.64 -4.16 -16.77
CA THR A 95 -5.67 -2.70 -17.04
C THR A 95 -6.90 -1.98 -16.50
N ASP A 96 -7.99 -2.70 -16.23
CA ASP A 96 -9.27 -2.18 -15.71
C ASP A 96 -9.37 -2.22 -14.17
N MET A 97 -8.29 -2.63 -13.48
CA MET A 97 -8.31 -2.76 -12.02
C MET A 97 -8.60 -1.44 -11.30
N PHE A 98 -8.14 -0.30 -11.82
CA PHE A 98 -8.47 0.99 -11.21
C PHE A 98 -9.98 1.25 -11.23
N ASP A 99 -10.63 1.06 -12.38
CA ASP A 99 -12.07 1.29 -12.54
C ASP A 99 -12.90 0.32 -11.71
N ILE A 100 -12.44 -0.93 -11.59
CA ILE A 100 -13.06 -1.95 -10.73
C ILE A 100 -13.00 -1.56 -9.25
N LEU A 101 -11.87 -1.03 -8.79
CA LEU A 101 -11.64 -0.73 -7.38
C LEU A 101 -12.22 0.62 -6.96
N ARG A 102 -12.27 1.60 -7.88
CA ARG A 102 -12.68 2.98 -7.60
C ARG A 102 -14.00 3.11 -6.80
N PRO A 103 -15.09 2.38 -7.11
CA PRO A 103 -16.35 2.48 -6.36
C PRO A 103 -16.23 2.08 -4.88
N TYR A 104 -15.24 1.27 -4.52
CA TYR A 104 -15.05 0.70 -3.19
C TYR A 104 -13.87 1.33 -2.42
N MET A 105 -13.35 2.45 -2.93
CA MET A 105 -12.13 3.06 -2.39
C MET A 105 -12.29 3.50 -0.93
N ASP A 106 -13.47 3.98 -0.53
CA ASP A 106 -13.73 4.38 0.86
C ASP A 106 -13.76 3.18 1.82
N ASP A 107 -14.21 2.02 1.34
CA ASP A 107 -14.12 0.77 2.11
C ASP A 107 -12.67 0.35 2.32
N ALA A 108 -11.84 0.42 1.26
CA ALA A 108 -10.42 0.13 1.36
C ALA A 108 -9.68 1.07 2.33
N ILE A 109 -9.99 2.37 2.29
CA ILE A 109 -9.42 3.37 3.21
C ILE A 109 -9.81 3.04 4.66
N ARG A 110 -11.09 2.73 4.91
CA ARG A 110 -11.58 2.36 6.25
C ARG A 110 -10.89 1.10 6.76
N ASN A 111 -10.83 0.06 5.92
CA ASN A 111 -10.23 -1.22 6.27
C ASN A 111 -8.72 -1.10 6.53
N ALA A 112 -7.99 -0.32 5.72
CA ALA A 112 -6.56 -0.07 5.93
C ALA A 112 -6.29 0.71 7.22
N LYS A 113 -7.12 1.71 7.55
CA LYS A 113 -7.02 2.41 8.85
C LYS A 113 -7.20 1.46 10.03
N MET A 114 -8.17 0.54 9.96
CA MET A 114 -8.36 -0.46 11.01
C MET A 114 -7.12 -1.35 11.18
N LEU A 115 -6.45 -1.75 10.08
CA LEU A 115 -5.20 -2.50 10.17
C LEU A 115 -4.06 -1.68 10.79
N VAL A 116 -3.99 -0.37 10.55
CA VAL A 116 -3.02 0.51 11.23
C VAL A 116 -3.26 0.50 12.73
N GLU A 117 -4.50 0.70 13.17
CA GLU A 117 -4.84 0.70 14.61
C GLU A 117 -4.50 -0.64 15.28
N ILE A 118 -4.83 -1.76 14.63
CA ILE A 118 -4.54 -3.11 15.13
C ILE A 118 -3.03 -3.36 15.24
N ASN A 119 -2.24 -2.79 14.34
CA ASN A 119 -0.78 -2.95 14.31
C ASN A 119 -0.03 -1.86 15.09
N THR A 120 -0.72 -1.05 15.91
CA THR A 120 -0.08 -0.02 16.73
C THR A 120 1.07 -0.59 17.56
N GLY A 121 2.23 0.07 17.51
CA GLY A 121 3.46 -0.34 18.20
C GLY A 121 4.27 -1.44 17.52
N ARG A 122 3.81 -1.97 16.38
CA ARG A 122 4.59 -2.91 15.56
C ARG A 122 5.41 -2.16 14.51
N THR A 123 6.55 -2.74 14.14
CA THR A 123 7.31 -2.24 12.99
C THR A 123 6.59 -2.60 11.68
N PRO A 124 6.83 -1.86 10.59
CA PRO A 124 6.23 -2.16 9.28
C PRO A 124 6.37 -3.63 8.86
N SER A 125 7.55 -4.22 9.04
CA SER A 125 7.85 -5.62 8.68
C SER A 125 7.07 -6.65 9.51
N LYS A 126 6.65 -6.27 10.73
CA LYS A 126 5.86 -7.09 11.67
C LYS A 126 4.36 -6.78 11.63
N SER A 127 3.94 -5.87 10.75
CA SER A 127 2.55 -5.43 10.62
C SER A 127 1.81 -6.19 9.52
N ALA A 128 1.99 -7.52 9.44
CA ALA A 128 1.27 -8.36 8.47
C ALA A 128 -0.07 -8.85 9.06
N PRO A 129 -1.20 -8.71 8.34
CA PRO A 129 -1.38 -7.87 7.15
C PRO A 129 -1.45 -6.38 7.53
N GLY A 130 -0.93 -5.51 6.66
CA GLY A 130 -0.94 -4.07 6.88
C GLY A 130 -0.52 -3.28 5.64
N THR A 131 -1.07 -2.06 5.47
CA THR A 131 -0.75 -1.23 4.31
C THR A 131 -0.96 0.26 4.57
N MET A 132 -0.04 1.08 4.07
CA MET A 132 -0.08 2.54 4.14
C MET A 132 -0.62 3.19 2.86
N VAL A 133 -1.03 2.41 1.86
CA VAL A 133 -1.54 2.92 0.56
C VAL A 133 -2.69 3.90 0.72
N HIS A 134 -3.53 3.72 1.74
CA HIS A 134 -4.62 4.63 2.05
C HIS A 134 -4.18 6.09 2.33
N TYR A 135 -2.93 6.34 2.77
CA TYR A 135 -2.40 7.71 2.93
C TYR A 135 -2.17 8.39 1.58
N LEU A 136 -1.56 7.69 0.64
CA LEU A 136 -1.37 8.17 -0.73
C LEU A 136 -2.73 8.46 -1.38
N ILE A 137 -3.64 7.49 -1.30
CA ILE A 137 -4.96 7.60 -1.92
C ILE A 137 -5.78 8.74 -1.30
N ARG A 138 -5.81 8.91 0.04
CA ARG A 138 -6.48 10.07 0.65
C ARG A 138 -5.95 11.41 0.16
N THR A 139 -4.64 11.48 -0.09
CA THR A 139 -3.99 12.71 -0.53
C THR A 139 -4.33 13.02 -1.99
N LEU A 140 -4.41 12.00 -2.84
CA LEU A 140 -4.68 12.15 -4.27
C LEU A 140 -6.16 12.15 -4.63
N LYS A 141 -7.03 11.57 -3.79
CA LYS A 141 -8.47 11.41 -4.04
C LYS A 141 -9.18 12.70 -4.48
N PRO A 142 -8.87 13.90 -3.95
CA PRO A 142 -9.49 15.15 -4.42
C PRO A 142 -9.20 15.51 -5.89
N TYR A 143 -8.24 14.84 -6.54
CA TYR A 143 -7.79 15.09 -7.90
C TYR A 143 -8.15 13.96 -8.89
N LEU A 144 -8.92 12.95 -8.46
CA LEU A 144 -9.34 11.78 -9.25
C LEU A 144 -10.79 11.90 -9.75
#